data_AF-A0AAU1DBN8-F1
#
_entry.id   AF-A0AAU1DBN8-F1
#
_cell.length_a   1.000
_cell.length_b   1.000
_cell.length_c   1.000
_cell.angle_alpha   90.00
_cell.angle_beta   90.00
_cell.angle_gamma   90.00
#
_symmetry.space_group_name_H-M   'P 1'
#
loop_
_entity.id
_entity.type
_entity.pdbx_description
1 polymer ?
#
loop_
_entity_poly.entity_id
_entity_poly.type
_entity_poly.pdbx_seq_one_letter_code
_entity_poly.pdbx_strand_id
1 'polypeptide(L)'
;MSDAQEETGVRISADQQEFCGLIHHHEPGESLDRITAVFVAQSWTGEPRNAEPNKHEGLFWVPMEKPPPDCHPYTTQIFHMLAHGPSYRALNWPTQGGSE
;
A
#
# COMPACT_ATOMS: atom_id res chain seq x y z
N MET A 1 -11.88 -1.26 14.59
CA MET A 1 -11.20 -2.47 14.08
C MET A 1 -10.19 -1.97 13.07
N SER A 2 -8.94 -2.43 13.08
CA SER A 2 -7.99 -2.05 12.01
C SER A 2 -8.27 -2.89 10.76
N ASP A 3 -8.04 -2.35 9.57
CA ASP A 3 -8.25 -3.06 8.30
C ASP A 3 -7.49 -4.41 8.27
N ALA A 4 -6.26 -4.45 8.80
CA ALA A 4 -5.50 -5.71 8.94
C ALA A 4 -6.24 -6.80 9.73
N GLN A 5 -7.01 -6.41 10.74
CA GLN A 5 -7.79 -7.35 11.55
C GLN A 5 -9.06 -7.79 10.83
N GLU A 6 -9.71 -6.88 10.10
CA GLU A 6 -10.91 -7.17 9.30
C GLU A 6 -10.58 -8.14 8.17
N GLU A 7 -9.51 -7.88 7.40
CA GLU A 7 -9.18 -8.62 6.19
C GLU A 7 -8.34 -9.88 6.43
N THR A 8 -7.36 -9.80 7.34
CA THR A 8 -6.35 -10.87 7.52
C THR A 8 -6.39 -11.56 8.88
N GLY A 9 -7.24 -11.08 9.80
CA GLY A 9 -7.39 -11.63 11.14
C GLY A 9 -6.24 -11.31 12.11
N VAL A 10 -5.19 -10.61 11.67
CA VAL A 10 -4.06 -10.22 12.52
C VAL A 10 -4.28 -8.86 13.16
N ARG A 11 -3.71 -8.66 14.35
CA ARG A 11 -3.72 -7.37 15.04
C ARG A 11 -2.30 -6.83 15.11
N ILE A 12 -2.13 -5.58 14.66
CA ILE A 12 -0.88 -4.83 14.69
C ILE A 12 -1.11 -3.62 15.59
N SER A 13 -0.36 -3.49 16.69
CA SER A 13 -0.42 -2.29 17.53
C SER A 13 0.45 -1.16 16.96
N ALA A 14 0.19 0.08 17.41
CA ALA A 14 0.86 1.27 16.86
C ALA A 14 2.39 1.25 17.04
N ASP A 15 2.89 0.62 18.10
CA ASP A 15 4.32 0.43 18.37
C ASP A 15 4.99 -0.65 17.50
N GLN A 16 4.20 -1.48 16.82
CA GLN A 16 4.67 -2.48 15.87
C GLN A 16 4.73 -1.95 14.43
N GLN A 17 4.32 -0.69 14.21
CA GLN A 17 4.22 -0.07 12.89
C GLN A 17 5.37 0.92 12.70
N GLU A 18 6.17 0.69 11.67
CA GLU A 18 7.16 1.63 11.19
C GLU A 18 6.59 2.38 9.98
N PHE A 19 6.58 3.71 10.04
CA PHE A 19 6.15 4.53 8.91
C PHE A 19 7.24 4.51 7.83
N CYS A 20 6.87 4.10 6.62
CA CYS A 20 7.83 3.95 5.52
C CYS A 20 7.64 4.98 4.40
N GLY A 21 6.47 5.59 4.29
CA GLY A 21 6.27 6.64 3.29
C GLY A 21 4.82 7.03 3.02
N LEU A 22 4.68 8.02 2.14
CA LEU A 22 3.41 8.49 1.60
C LEU A 22 3.41 8.32 0.09
N ILE A 23 2.29 7.83 -0.44
CA ILE A 23 2.04 7.76 -1.88
C ILE A 23 0.86 8.66 -2.17
N HIS A 24 1.10 9.68 -2.99
CA HIS A 24 0.05 10.48 -3.59
C HIS A 24 -0.29 9.85 -4.94
N HIS A 25 -1.48 9.30 -5.08
CA HIS A 25 -1.94 8.73 -6.35
C HIS A 25 -3.19 9.44 -6.85
N HIS A 26 -3.21 9.63 -8.16
CA HIS A 26 -4.37 10.07 -8.93
C HIS A 26 -4.75 8.92 -9.86
N GLU A 27 -5.99 8.46 -9.80
CA GLU A 27 -6.50 7.43 -10.70
C GLU A 27 -7.37 8.09 -11.78
N PRO A 28 -7.00 7.99 -13.07
CA PRO A 28 -7.78 8.60 -14.14
C PRO A 28 -9.20 8.06 -14.18
N GLY A 29 -10.18 8.90 -13.84
CA GLY A 29 -11.60 8.53 -13.77
C GLY A 29 -12.16 8.46 -12.35
N GLU A 30 -11.32 8.46 -11.31
CA GLU A 30 -11.76 8.82 -9.96
C GLU A 30 -11.77 10.35 -9.80
N SER A 31 -12.78 10.87 -9.09
CA SER A 31 -12.94 12.31 -8.88
C SER A 31 -12.02 12.88 -7.80
N LEU A 32 -11.28 12.02 -7.07
CA LEU A 32 -10.53 12.41 -5.89
C LEU A 32 -9.12 11.81 -5.89
N ASP A 33 -8.15 12.67 -5.68
CA ASP A 33 -6.79 12.27 -5.35
C ASP A 33 -6.75 11.62 -3.96
N ARG A 34 -5.90 10.60 -3.81
CA ARG A 34 -5.73 9.90 -2.54
C ARG A 34 -4.29 9.96 -2.09
N ILE A 35 -4.11 10.20 -0.80
CA ILE A 35 -2.82 10.07 -0.14
C ILE A 35 -2.90 8.82 0.74
N THR A 36 -2.01 7.86 0.49
CA THR A 36 -1.87 6.67 1.32
C THR A 36 -0.61 6.73 2.16
N ALA A 37 -0.74 6.52 3.47
CA ALA A 37 0.38 6.25 4.35
C ALA A 37 0.67 4.74 4.37
N VAL A 38 1.94 4.39 4.18
CA VAL A 38 2.41 2.99 4.19
C VAL A 38 3.18 2.74 5.48
N PHE A 39 2.80 1.66 6.16
CA PHE A 39 3.46 1.19 7.38
C PHE A 39 3.94 -0.25 7.18
N VAL A 40 5.11 -0.56 7.72
CA VAL A 40 5.65 -1.92 7.77
C VAL A 40 5.58 -2.43 9.21
N ALA A 41 5.19 -3.69 9.37
CA ALA A 41 5.22 -4.39 10.65
C ALA A 41 5.98 -5.70 10.50
N GLN A 42 6.93 -5.94 11.40
CA GLN A 42 7.71 -7.20 11.47
C GLN A 42 7.15 -8.17 12.52
N SER A 43 6.13 -7.76 13.26
CA SER A 43 5.46 -8.58 14.26
C SER A 43 3.99 -8.21 14.37
N TRP A 44 3.16 -9.19 14.73
CA TRP A 44 1.72 -9.05 14.91
C TRP A 44 1.21 -10.11 15.89
N THR A 45 -0.03 -9.95 16.35
CA THR A 45 -0.74 -10.96 17.15
C THR A 45 -1.80 -11.66 16.31
N GLY A 46 -1.90 -12.98 16.45
CA GLY A 46 -2.87 -13.82 15.73
C GLY A 46 -2.28 -14.50 14.50
N GLU A 47 -3.05 -15.44 13.94
CA GLU A 47 -2.65 -16.20 12.76
C GLU A 47 -3.25 -15.58 11.49
N PRO A 48 -2.42 -15.25 10.48
CA PRO A 48 -2.91 -14.75 9.20
C PRO A 48 -3.86 -15.74 8.52
N ARG A 49 -5.05 -15.25 8.15
CA ARG A 49 -6.05 -16.02 7.40
C ARG A 49 -6.89 -15.08 6.55
N ASN A 50 -7.50 -15.58 5.48
CA ASN A 50 -8.54 -14.83 4.78
C ASN A 50 -9.75 -14.66 5.70
N ALA A 51 -9.93 -13.46 6.27
CA ALA A 51 -11.02 -13.19 7.20
C ALA A 51 -12.30 -12.70 6.51
N GLU A 52 -12.22 -12.34 5.23
CA GLU A 52 -13.34 -11.91 4.40
C GLU A 52 -13.46 -12.74 3.11
N PRO A 53 -13.80 -14.05 3.21
CA PRO A 53 -13.86 -14.94 2.06
C PRO A 53 -14.92 -14.54 1.02
N ASN A 54 -15.86 -13.67 1.38
CA ASN A 54 -16.85 -13.13 0.46
C ASN A 54 -16.32 -11.96 -0.40
N LYS A 55 -15.21 -11.33 0.03
CA LYS A 55 -14.56 -10.22 -0.68
C LYS A 55 -13.26 -10.66 -1.37
N HIS A 56 -12.56 -11.63 -0.79
CA HIS A 56 -11.24 -12.07 -1.25
C HIS A 56 -11.20 -13.58 -1.45
N GLU A 57 -10.51 -14.04 -2.49
CA GLU A 57 -10.37 -15.47 -2.79
C GLU A 57 -9.37 -16.18 -1.86
N GLY A 58 -8.37 -15.47 -1.35
CA GLY A 58 -7.31 -16.05 -0.53
C GLY A 58 -6.35 -15.03 0.06
N LEU A 59 -5.41 -15.54 0.87
CA LEU A 59 -4.32 -14.78 1.47
C LEU A 59 -3.01 -15.53 1.21
N PHE A 60 -2.02 -14.85 0.65
CA PHE A 60 -0.76 -15.46 0.22
C PHE A 60 0.44 -14.60 0.60
N TRP A 61 1.54 -15.25 0.98
CA TRP A 61 2.83 -14.59 1.13
C TRP A 61 3.54 -14.55 -0.23
N VAL A 62 3.95 -13.35 -0.66
CA VAL A 62 4.63 -13.14 -1.94
C VAL A 62 5.93 -12.36 -1.75
N PRO A 63 7.01 -12.65 -2.51
CA PRO A 63 8.21 -11.82 -2.52
C PRO A 63 7.90 -10.42 -3.08
N MET A 64 8.36 -9.37 -2.39
CA MET A 64 8.13 -7.98 -2.84
C MET A 64 8.85 -7.67 -4.16
N GLU A 65 9.99 -8.32 -4.42
CA GLU A 65 10.81 -8.12 -5.62
C GLU A 65 10.21 -8.80 -6.86
N LYS A 66 9.22 -9.68 -6.66
CA LYS A 66 8.58 -10.45 -7.74
C LYS A 66 7.08 -10.62 -7.47
N PRO A 67 6.29 -9.52 -7.51
CA PRO A 67 4.85 -9.61 -7.36
C PRO A 67 4.22 -10.44 -8.50
N PRO A 68 3.03 -11.00 -8.27
CA PRO A 68 2.24 -11.64 -9.33
C PRO A 68 2.01 -10.70 -10.54
N PRO A 69 1.94 -11.22 -11.78
CA PRO A 69 1.74 -10.39 -12.97
C PRO A 69 0.44 -9.58 -12.98
N ASP A 70 -0.57 -10.07 -12.26
CA ASP A 70 -1.90 -9.49 -12.07
C ASP A 70 -1.99 -8.62 -10.79
N CYS A 71 -0.86 -8.40 -10.11
CA CYS A 71 -0.80 -7.51 -8.96
C CYS A 71 -1.25 -6.10 -9.35
N HIS A 72 -2.14 -5.52 -8.54
CA HIS A 72 -2.66 -4.18 -8.80
C HIS A 72 -1.51 -3.16 -8.94
N PRO A 73 -1.54 -2.25 -9.94
CA PRO A 73 -0.44 -1.32 -10.20
C PRO A 73 -0.05 -0.49 -8.97
N TYR A 74 -1.04 -0.05 -8.18
CA TYR A 74 -0.83 0.66 -6.93
C TYR A 74 -0.03 -0.14 -5.89
N THR A 75 -0.32 -1.43 -5.70
CA THR A 75 0.42 -2.32 -4.79
C THR A 75 1.86 -2.51 -5.26
N THR A 76 2.08 -2.64 -6.57
CA THR A 76 3.42 -2.73 -7.15
C THR A 76 4.26 -1.48 -6.86
N GLN A 77 3.64 -0.29 -6.85
CA GLN A 77 4.32 0.96 -6.50
C GLN A 77 4.72 1.01 -5.01
N ILE A 78 3.89 0.47 -4.11
CA ILE A 78 4.25 0.32 -2.70
C ILE A 78 5.48 -0.57 -2.55
N PHE A 79 5.51 -1.74 -3.20
CA PHE A 79 6.68 -2.63 -3.14
C PHE A 79 7.94 -1.97 -3.69
N HIS A 80 7.83 -1.24 -4.81
CA HIS A 80 8.96 -0.50 -5.36
C HIS A 80 9.49 0.54 -4.36
N MET A 81 8.60 1.29 -3.70
CA MET A 81 8.97 2.26 -2.67
C MET A 81 9.67 1.60 -1.47
N LEU A 82 9.16 0.47 -0.99
CA LEU A 82 9.76 -0.25 0.14
C LEU A 82 11.14 -0.82 -0.22
N ALA A 83 11.31 -1.34 -1.43
CA ALA A 83 12.57 -1.96 -1.87
C ALA A 83 13.66 -0.94 -2.23
N HIS A 84 13.29 0.22 -2.79
CA HIS A 84 14.25 1.19 -3.35
C HIS A 84 14.30 2.52 -2.59
N GLY A 85 13.52 2.66 -1.52
CA GLY A 85 13.37 3.90 -0.77
C GLY A 85 12.28 4.83 -1.33
N PRO A 86 12.04 5.97 -0.65
CA PRO A 86 10.88 6.81 -0.89
C PRO A 86 10.82 7.25 -2.36
N SER A 87 9.77 6.78 -3.04
CA SER A 87 9.41 7.20 -4.38
C SER A 87 8.47 8.40 -4.27
N TYR A 88 9.02 9.60 -3.97
CA TYR A 88 8.26 10.80 -4.31
C TYR A 88 8.21 10.90 -5.84
N ARG A 89 7.06 10.54 -6.40
CA ARG A 89 6.76 10.59 -7.83
C ARG A 89 5.58 11.54 -8.02
N ALA A 90 5.86 12.83 -8.20
CA ALA A 90 4.89 13.73 -8.82
C ALA A 90 4.83 13.41 -10.32
N LEU A 91 4.20 12.31 -10.69
CA LEU A 91 3.93 11.98 -12.09
C LEU A 91 2.72 12.83 -12.54
N ASN A 92 2.90 13.59 -13.63
CA ASN A 92 1.89 14.44 -14.27
C ASN A 92 1.43 15.69 -13.51
N TRP A 93 2.20 16.23 -12.57
CA TRP A 93 1.90 17.59 -12.08
C TRP A 93 2.26 18.60 -13.17
N PRO A 94 1.33 19.47 -13.64
CA PRO A 94 1.72 20.56 -14.52
C PRO A 94 2.69 21.44 -13.74
N THR A 95 3.93 21.56 -14.22
CA THR A 95 4.74 22.71 -13.87
C THR A 95 3.92 23.92 -14.27
N GLN A 96 3.34 24.64 -13.31
CA GLN A 96 2.86 25.98 -13.59
C GLN A 96 4.10 26.73 -14.05
N GLY A 97 4.16 26.95 -15.36
CA GLY A 97 5.29 27.58 -16.02
C GLY A 97 5.54 28.92 -15.37
N GLY A 98 6.82 29.22 -15.17
CA GLY A 98 7.23 30.60 -15.13
C GLY A 98 6.83 31.27 -16.44
N SER A 99 6.23 32.43 -16.30
CA SER A 99 6.57 33.58 -17.14
C SER A 99 6.61 34.78 -16.21
N GLU A 100 7.60 35.63 -16.48
CA GLU A 100 7.96 36.87 -15.81
C GLU A 100 6.80 37.87 -15.64
#